data_AF-A0A7J2UWC8-F1
#
_entry.id   AF-A0A7J2UWC8-F1
#
_cell.length_a   1.000
_cell.length_b   1.000
_cell.length_c   1.000
_cell.angle_alpha   90.00
_cell.angle_beta   90.00
_cell.angle_gamma   90.00
#
_symmetry.space_group_name_H-M   'P 1'
#
loop_
_entity.id
_entity.type
_entity.pdbx_description
1 polymer ?
#
loop_
_entity_poly.entity_id
_entity_poly.type
_entity_poly.pdbx_seq_one_letter_code
_entity_poly.pdbx_strand_id
1 'polypeptide(L)' 'TMSSIERIQKTVSVPVLIGSGLSLENAGELFPLSDGAIVGSSFKKGGDWRNRVDFKQASNFMEKIKSIRGNG' A
#
# COMPACT_ATOMS: atom_id res chain seq x y z
N THR A 1 -8.48 -6.11 -6.85
CA THR A 1 -9.63 -5.33 -6.35
C THR A 1 -9.84 -5.65 -4.87
N MET A 2 -10.65 -4.87 -4.14
CA MET A 2 -11.01 -5.19 -2.75
C MET A 2 -11.52 -6.64 -2.61
N SER A 3 -12.45 -7.03 -3.49
CA SER A 3 -13.06 -8.36 -3.51
C SER A 3 -12.04 -9.50 -3.69
N SER A 4 -10.96 -9.29 -4.44
CA SER A 4 -9.91 -10.30 -4.59
C SER A 4 -9.10 -10.47 -3.31
N ILE A 5 -8.76 -9.38 -2.63
CA ILE A 5 -7.92 -9.40 -1.43
C ILE A 5 -8.69 -10.09 -0.29
N GLU A 6 -9.95 -9.71 -0.08
CA GLU A 6 -10.82 -10.35 0.93
C GLU A 6 -10.97 -11.85 0.71
N ARG A 7 -11.11 -12.28 -0.55
CA ARG A 7 -11.23 -13.71 -0.88
C ARG A 7 -9.94 -14.46 -0.57
N ILE A 8 -8.78 -13.88 -0.90
CA ILE A 8 -7.48 -14.51 -0.63
C ILE A 8 -7.28 -14.62 0.88
N GLN A 9 -7.47 -13.54 1.63
CA GLN A 9 -7.38 -13.52 3.10
C GLN A 9 -8.24 -14.58 3.78
N LYS A 10 -9.45 -14.82 3.27
CA LYS A 10 -10.35 -15.87 3.80
C LYS A 10 -9.93 -17.30 3.42
N THR A 11 -9.07 -17.46 2.43
CA THR A 11 -8.68 -18.77 1.87
C THR A 11 -7.33 -19.25 2.41
N VAL A 12 -6.41 -18.34 2.70
CA VAL A 12 -5.04 -18.66 3.09
C VAL A 12 -4.80 -18.34 4.56
N SER A 13 -3.93 -19.10 5.21
CA SER A 13 -3.51 -18.88 6.61
C SER A 13 -2.17 -18.16 6.74
N VAL A 14 -1.61 -17.68 5.63
CA VAL A 14 -0.32 -16.97 5.58
C VAL A 14 -0.53 -15.48 5.33
N PRO A 15 0.41 -14.60 5.76
CA PRO A 15 0.30 -13.16 5.53
C PRO A 15 0.17 -12.82 4.04
N VAL A 16 -0.77 -11.93 3.71
CA VAL A 16 -1.03 -11.46 2.35
C VAL A 16 -0.49 -10.04 2.19
N LEU A 17 0.40 -9.85 1.21
CA LEU A 17 1.00 -8.56 0.90
C LEU A 17 0.47 -8.01 -0.43
N ILE A 18 0.18 -6.72 -0.48
CA ILE A 18 -0.11 -6.01 -1.73
C ILE A 18 1.20 -5.70 -2.45
N GLY A 19 1.42 -6.30 -3.63
CA GLY A 19 2.65 -6.11 -4.41
C GLY A 19 2.58 -5.10 -5.56
N SER A 20 1.37 -4.71 -6.01
CA SER A 20 1.21 -3.84 -7.18
C SER A 20 0.06 -2.86 -7.00
N GLY A 21 0.32 -1.58 -7.32
CA GLY A 21 -0.73 -0.57 -7.48
C GLY A 21 -1.22 0.09 -6.19
N LEU A 22 -0.56 -0.13 -5.04
CA LEU A 22 -0.86 0.62 -3.83
C LEU A 22 -0.24 2.02 -3.91
N SER A 23 -1.06 3.05 -3.70
CA SER A 23 -0.67 4.46 -3.77
C SER A 23 -1.33 5.25 -2.64
N LEU A 24 -1.01 6.54 -2.51
CA LEU A 24 -1.60 7.39 -1.47
C LEU A 24 -3.12 7.49 -1.60
N GLU A 25 -3.61 7.47 -2.84
CA GLU A 25 -5.03 7.66 -3.19
C GLU A 25 -5.87 6.46 -2.77
N ASN A 26 -5.35 5.23 -2.91
CA ASN A 26 -6.10 3.99 -2.64
C ASN A 26 -5.66 3.26 -1.36
N ALA A 27 -4.66 3.78 -0.63
CA ALA A 27 -4.18 3.16 0.60
C ALA A 27 -5.28 3.00 1.67
N GLY A 28 -6.20 3.96 1.80
CA GLY A 28 -7.29 3.88 2.77
C GLY A 28 -8.26 2.72 2.52
N GLU A 29 -8.35 2.30 1.27
CA GLU A 29 -9.28 1.27 0.81
C GLU A 29 -8.64 -0.12 0.79
N LEU A 30 -7.40 -0.21 0.30
CA LEU A 30 -6.74 -1.49 0.06
C LEU A 30 -5.92 -1.96 1.25
N PHE A 31 -5.24 -1.06 1.96
CA PHE A 31 -4.32 -1.43 3.03
C PHE A 31 -4.99 -2.16 4.20
N PRO A 32 -6.20 -1.76 4.67
CA PRO A 32 -6.88 -2.48 5.76
C PRO A 32 -7.20 -3.95 5.46
N LEU A 33 -7.20 -4.34 4.18
CA LEU A 33 -7.50 -5.70 3.73
C LEU A 33 -6.24 -6.59 3.66
N SER A 34 -5.06 -6.06 3.97
CA SER A 34 -3.78 -6.75 3.80
C SER A 34 -2.92 -6.69 5.06
N ASP A 35 -2.03 -7.66 5.23
CA ASP A 35 -1.06 -7.68 6.33
C ASP A 35 0.11 -6.73 6.07
N GLY A 36 0.28 -6.29 4.82
CA GLY A 36 1.28 -5.32 4.44
C GLY A 36 1.32 -5.07 2.93
N ALA A 37 2.33 -4.31 2.50
CA ALA A 37 2.50 -3.96 1.10
C ALA A 37 3.96 -3.70 0.73
N ILE A 38 4.28 -3.95 -0.53
CA ILE A 38 5.53 -3.58 -1.18
C ILE A 38 5.20 -2.49 -2.21
N VAL A 39 5.75 -1.29 -2.00
CA VAL A 39 5.40 -0.11 -2.81
C VAL A 39 6.61 0.37 -3.60
N GLY A 40 6.41 0.57 -4.91
CA GLY A 40 7.46 0.95 -5.85
C GLY A 40 7.21 2.30 -6.51
N SER A 41 6.60 2.29 -7.71
CA SER A 41 6.40 3.46 -8.56
C SER A 41 5.70 4.64 -7.87
N SER A 42 4.79 4.39 -6.92
CA SER A 42 4.12 5.46 -6.16
C SER A 42 5.05 6.30 -5.28
N PHE A 43 6.26 5.82 -5.01
CA PHE A 43 7.30 6.62 -4.34
C PHE A 43 8.24 7.31 -5.32
N LYS A 44 8.03 7.20 -6.63
CA LYS A 44 8.89 7.78 -7.66
C LYS A 44 8.24 9.01 -8.25
N LYS A 45 9.03 10.03 -8.57
CA LYS A 45 8.50 11.26 -9.18
C LYS A 45 7.75 10.92 -10.48
N GLY A 46 6.48 11.32 -10.56
CA GLY A 46 5.62 11.05 -11.71
C GLY A 46 5.30 9.58 -11.97
N GLY A 47 5.53 8.68 -10.99
CA GLY A 47 5.25 7.24 -11.16
C GLY A 47 6.24 6.48 -12.03
N ASP A 48 7.27 7.12 -12.59
CA ASP A 48 8.28 6.43 -13.40
C ASP A 48 9.28 5.69 -12.50
N TRP A 49 9.27 4.36 -12.59
CA TRP A 49 10.12 3.48 -11.79
C TRP A 49 11.63 3.77 -11.93
N ARG A 50 12.05 4.37 -13.06
CA ARG A 50 13.43 4.76 -13.35
C ARG A 50 13.90 5.96 -12.51
N ASN A 51 12.97 6.75 -12.00
CA ASN A 51 13.29 7.92 -11.19
C ASN A 51 13.79 7.53 -9.81
N ARG A 52 14.44 8.49 -9.15
CA ARG A 52 14.76 8.39 -7.72
C ARG A 52 13.48 8.40 -6.89
N VAL A 53 13.58 7.82 -5.70
CA VAL A 53 12.52 7.93 -4.70
C VAL A 53 12.36 9.40 -4.33
N ASP A 54 11.11 9.87 -4.33
CA ASP A 54 10.71 11.17 -3.86
C ASP A 54 10.34 11.07 -2.38
N PHE A 55 11.09 11.78 -1.54
CA PHE A 55 10.90 11.76 -0.09
C PHE A 55 9.49 12.21 0.32
N LYS A 56 8.93 13.22 -0.36
CA LYS A 56 7.62 13.77 -0.01
C LYS A 56 6.51 12.75 -0.28
N GLN A 57 6.58 12.04 -1.40
CA GLN A 57 5.62 10.98 -1.71
C GLN A 57 5.68 9.84 -0.69
N ALA A 58 6.88 9.39 -0.34
CA ALA A 58 7.05 8.34 0.67
C ALA A 58 6.59 8.79 2.06
N SER A 59 6.90 10.03 2.48
CA SER A 59 6.48 10.58 3.78
C SER A 59 4.96 10.68 3.88
N ASN A 60 4.31 11.29 2.88
CA ASN A 60 2.86 11.44 2.85
C ASN A 60 2.15 10.08 2.88
N PHE A 61 2.67 9.11 2.14
CA PHE A 61 2.14 7.74 2.18
C PHE A 61 2.26 7.13 3.57
N MET A 62 3.43 7.23 4.21
CA MET A 62 3.63 6.67 5.54
C MET A 62 2.78 7.36 6.61
N GLU A 63 2.53 8.67 6.49
CA GLU A 63 1.56 9.39 7.33
C GLU A 63 0.15 8.82 7.17
N LYS A 64 -0.30 8.57 5.93
CA LYS A 64 -1.59 7.92 5.67
C LYS A 64 -1.64 6.49 6.25
N ILE A 65 -0.59 5.70 6.12
CA ILE A 65 -0.53 4.35 6.72
C ILE A 65 -0.59 4.41 8.24
N LYS A 66 0.12 5.35 8.87
CA LYS A 66 0.05 5.56 10.33
C LYS A 66 -1.37 5.92 10.77
N SER A 67 -2.06 6.79 10.04
CA SER A 67 -3.44 7.14 10.38
C SER A 67 -4.40 5.95 10.26
N ILE A 68 -4.19 5.07 9.27
CA ILE A 68 -5.02 3.87 9.06
C ILE A 68 -4.80 2.85 10.17
N ARG A 69 -3.54 2.64 10.57
CA ARG A 69 -3.20 1.70 11.65
C ARG A 69 -3.78 2.14 13.00
N GLY A 70 -4.15 3.41 13.14
CA GLY A 70 -4.67 4.01 14.36
C GLY A 70 -3.68 3.81 15.49
N ASN A 71 -2.70 4.71 15.62
CA ASN A 71 -1.66 4.73 16.66
C ASN A 71 -1.83 3.67 17.76
N GLY A 72 -0.93 2.68 17.80
CA GLY A 72 -0.82 1.74 18.92
C GLY A 72 -0.60 2.45 20.26
#